data_AF-A0A6D0F4C9-F1
#
_entry.id   AF-A0A6D0F4C9-F1
#
_cell.length_a   1.000
_cell.length_b   1.000
_cell.length_c   1.000
_cell.angle_alpha   90.00
_cell.angle_beta   90.00
_cell.angle_gamma   90.00
#
_symmetry.space_group_name_H-M   'P 1'
#
loop_
_entity.id
_entity.type
_entity.pdbx_description
1 polymer ?
#
loop_
_entity_poly.entity_id
_entity_poly.type
_entity_poly.pdbx_seq_one_letter_code
_entity_poly.pdbx_strand_id
1 'polypeptide(L)'
;MLNETPALAPDGQPYRLLTLRNNAGMVVTLMDWGATLLSARIPLSDGSVREALLGCASPECYQDQAAFLGASIGRYANRIANSRYTFDGETVTLSPSQGVNQLHGGPEGFDKRRWQIVNQNDRQVLFALSSDDGDQGFPGNLGATVQYRLTDDNRISITYRATVDKPCPVNMTNHVYFNLDGEQSDVRNHKLQILADEYLPVDEGGIPHDGLKSVAGTSFDFRSAKIIASEFLADDDQRKVKGYDHAFLLQAKGDGKKVAAHVWSADEKLQLKVYTTAPALQFYSGNFLGGT
;
A
#
# COMPACT_ATOMS: atom_id res chain seq x y z
N MET A 1 -21.80 2.77 8.30
CA MET A 1 -22.48 1.58 8.90
C MET A 1 -21.42 0.53 9.25
N LEU A 2 -21.49 -0.03 10.47
CA LEU A 2 -20.60 -1.09 10.96
C LEU A 2 -21.34 -2.43 10.95
N ASN A 3 -20.74 -3.44 10.34
CA ASN A 3 -21.29 -4.80 10.23
C ASN A 3 -20.25 -5.82 10.70
N GLU A 4 -20.72 -6.94 11.26
CA GLU A 4 -19.88 -8.07 11.63
C GLU A 4 -20.11 -9.24 10.66
N THR A 5 -19.04 -9.96 10.31
CA THR A 5 -19.13 -11.14 9.44
C THR A 5 -19.55 -12.38 10.22
N PRO A 6 -20.20 -13.37 9.58
CA PRO A 6 -20.44 -14.67 10.22
C PRO A 6 -19.14 -15.48 10.43
N ALA A 7 -18.14 -15.28 9.56
CA ALA A 7 -16.82 -15.87 9.71
C ALA A 7 -16.00 -15.15 10.79
N LEU A 8 -15.15 -15.91 11.47
CA LEU A 8 -14.25 -15.41 12.51
C LEU A 8 -12.87 -15.11 11.92
N ALA A 9 -12.24 -14.06 12.42
CA ALA A 9 -10.84 -13.78 12.19
C ALA A 9 -9.94 -14.69 13.05
N PRO A 10 -8.61 -14.70 12.82
CA PRO A 10 -7.67 -15.56 13.55
C PRO A 10 -7.68 -15.40 15.08
N ASP A 11 -8.13 -14.27 15.60
CA ASP A 11 -8.29 -14.05 17.05
C ASP A 11 -9.63 -14.57 17.63
N GLY A 12 -10.42 -15.28 16.82
CA GLY A 12 -11.68 -15.89 17.22
C GLY A 12 -12.87 -14.92 17.30
N GLN A 13 -12.71 -13.67 16.87
CA GLN A 13 -13.80 -12.68 16.81
C GLN A 13 -14.24 -12.43 15.36
N PRO A 14 -15.52 -12.06 15.10
CA PRO A 14 -15.97 -11.65 13.77
C PRO A 14 -15.11 -10.54 13.16
N TYR A 15 -14.92 -10.54 11.84
CA TYR A 15 -14.38 -9.35 11.16
C TYR A 15 -15.39 -8.21 11.26
N ARG A 16 -14.91 -6.97 11.41
CA ARG A 16 -15.74 -5.78 11.44
C ARG A 16 -15.53 -4.96 10.17
N LEU A 17 -16.62 -4.78 9.42
CA LEU A 17 -16.64 -4.04 8.16
C LEU A 17 -17.29 -2.68 8.36
N LEU A 18 -16.65 -1.64 7.85
CA LEU A 18 -17.14 -0.27 7.89
C LEU A 18 -17.35 0.26 6.48
N THR A 19 -18.46 0.94 6.26
CA THR A 19 -18.70 1.65 5.00
C THR A 19 -18.70 3.16 5.20
N LEU A 20 -17.84 3.85 4.46
CA LEU A 20 -17.84 5.31 4.28
C LEU A 20 -18.56 5.65 2.98
N ARG A 21 -19.31 6.76 2.96
CA ARG A 21 -20.06 7.22 1.79
C ARG A 21 -19.91 8.73 1.65
N ASN A 22 -19.71 9.25 0.46
CA ASN A 22 -19.73 10.70 0.24
C ASN A 22 -20.98 11.24 -0.47
N ASN A 23 -21.11 12.57 -0.55
CA ASN A 23 -22.25 13.21 -1.23
C ASN A 23 -22.19 13.05 -2.76
N ALA A 24 -21.01 12.77 -3.31
CA ALA A 24 -20.81 12.44 -4.73
C ALA A 24 -21.16 10.98 -5.05
N GLY A 25 -21.59 10.19 -4.07
CA GLY A 25 -22.03 8.80 -4.25
C GLY A 25 -20.90 7.76 -4.19
N MET A 26 -19.65 8.15 -3.95
CA MET A 26 -18.55 7.22 -3.73
C MET A 26 -18.75 6.45 -2.43
N VAL A 27 -18.46 5.15 -2.48
CA VAL A 27 -18.59 4.22 -1.35
C VAL A 27 -17.27 3.51 -1.13
N VAL A 28 -16.77 3.55 0.11
CA VAL A 28 -15.52 2.89 0.51
C VAL A 28 -15.83 1.89 1.61
N THR A 29 -15.33 0.66 1.48
CA THR A 29 -15.46 -0.36 2.52
C THR A 29 -14.10 -0.66 3.13
N LEU A 30 -14.05 -0.72 4.46
CA LEU A 30 -12.86 -1.01 5.25
C LEU A 30 -13.12 -2.19 6.20
N MET A 31 -12.05 -2.87 6.61
CA MET A 31 -12.07 -3.94 7.60
C MET A 31 -11.11 -3.64 8.74
N ASP A 32 -11.47 -4.00 9.96
CA ASP A 32 -10.63 -3.77 11.15
C ASP A 32 -9.38 -4.66 11.19
N TRP A 33 -9.45 -5.87 10.66
CA TRP A 33 -8.27 -6.70 10.42
C TRP A 33 -7.37 -6.07 9.35
N GLY A 34 -6.13 -5.81 9.72
CA GLY A 34 -5.15 -5.09 8.91
C GLY A 34 -5.46 -3.61 8.67
N ALA A 35 -6.53 -3.06 9.28
CA ALA A 35 -7.12 -1.77 8.89
C ALA A 35 -7.22 -1.66 7.36
N THR A 36 -7.77 -2.70 6.74
CA THR A 36 -7.70 -2.99 5.31
C THR A 36 -8.72 -2.17 4.53
N LEU A 37 -8.27 -1.53 3.45
CA LEU A 37 -9.12 -0.87 2.46
C LEU A 37 -9.60 -1.90 1.44
N LEU A 38 -10.84 -2.37 1.59
CA LEU A 38 -11.38 -3.50 0.81
C LEU A 38 -11.92 -3.10 -0.55
N SER A 39 -12.59 -1.95 -0.64
CA SER A 39 -13.36 -1.56 -1.83
C SER A 39 -13.45 -0.04 -1.96
N ALA A 40 -13.45 0.44 -3.21
CA ALA A 40 -13.72 1.82 -3.56
C ALA A 40 -14.61 1.87 -4.82
N ARG A 41 -15.92 2.03 -4.60
CA ARG A 41 -16.92 2.12 -5.66
C ARG A 41 -17.15 3.57 -6.05
N ILE A 42 -16.84 3.90 -7.31
CA ILE A 42 -16.81 5.27 -7.82
C ILE A 42 -17.87 5.42 -8.92
N PRO A 43 -18.90 6.25 -8.73
CA PRO A 43 -19.85 6.60 -9.79
C PRO A 43 -19.15 7.37 -10.91
N LEU A 44 -19.40 6.95 -12.15
CA LEU A 44 -18.95 7.63 -13.36
C LEU A 44 -20.04 8.56 -13.91
N SER A 45 -19.63 9.45 -14.80
CA SER A 45 -20.52 10.43 -15.45
C SER A 45 -21.58 9.80 -16.36
N ASP A 46 -21.35 8.57 -16.86
CA ASP A 46 -22.32 7.79 -17.64
C ASP A 46 -23.32 7.00 -16.77
N GLY A 47 -23.28 7.18 -15.44
CA GLY A 47 -24.16 6.52 -14.47
C GLY A 47 -23.71 5.13 -14.06
N SER A 48 -22.66 4.57 -14.68
CA SER A 48 -22.04 3.33 -14.22
C SER A 48 -21.22 3.52 -12.94
N VAL A 49 -20.81 2.43 -12.31
CA VAL A 49 -19.98 2.45 -11.09
C VAL A 49 -18.78 1.53 -11.29
N ARG A 50 -17.56 2.04 -11.09
CA ARG A 50 -16.32 1.25 -11.10
C ARG A 50 -15.96 0.79 -9.69
N GLU A 51 -15.66 -0.49 -9.50
CA GLU A 51 -14.93 -0.97 -8.32
C GLU A 51 -13.44 -0.83 -8.60
N ALA A 52 -12.79 0.17 -8.03
CA ALA A 52 -11.42 0.53 -8.44
C ALA A 52 -10.33 -0.30 -7.76
N LEU A 53 -10.67 -1.16 -6.79
CA LEU A 53 -9.70 -1.92 -6.01
C LEU A 53 -9.75 -3.41 -6.32
N LEU A 54 -8.58 -4.04 -6.33
CA LEU A 54 -8.49 -5.49 -6.23
C LEU A 54 -8.66 -5.91 -4.76
N GLY A 55 -9.40 -6.99 -4.55
CA GLY A 55 -9.64 -7.57 -3.23
C GLY A 55 -10.10 -9.02 -3.34
N CYS A 56 -10.20 -9.70 -2.20
CA CYS A 56 -10.73 -11.06 -2.16
C CYS A 56 -12.27 -11.09 -2.28
N ALA A 57 -12.82 -12.25 -2.63
CA ALA A 57 -14.27 -12.44 -2.74
C ALA A 57 -15.02 -12.19 -1.42
N SER A 58 -14.38 -12.48 -0.29
CA SER A 58 -14.93 -12.26 1.05
C SER A 58 -13.82 -11.98 2.08
N PRO A 59 -14.15 -11.35 3.23
CA PRO A 59 -13.20 -11.04 4.29
C PRO A 59 -12.39 -12.25 4.79
N GLU A 60 -13.01 -13.42 4.89
CA GLU A 60 -12.35 -14.64 5.36
C GLU A 60 -11.25 -15.14 4.42
N CYS A 61 -11.27 -14.80 3.13
CA CYS A 61 -10.20 -15.14 2.20
C CYS A 61 -8.93 -14.28 2.40
N TYR A 62 -9.01 -13.16 3.14
CA TYR A 62 -7.84 -12.28 3.37
C TYR A 62 -6.76 -12.93 4.24
N GLN A 63 -7.09 -13.98 4.99
CA GLN A 63 -6.11 -14.73 5.77
C GLN A 63 -5.23 -15.64 4.89
N ASP A 64 -5.73 -16.03 3.72
CA ASP A 64 -5.07 -17.00 2.83
C ASP A 64 -4.25 -16.30 1.74
N GLN A 65 -4.58 -15.05 1.39
CA GLN A 65 -3.83 -14.28 0.41
C GLN A 65 -2.46 -13.83 0.96
N ALA A 66 -1.47 -13.76 0.07
CA ALA A 66 -0.10 -13.34 0.40
C ALA A 66 0.32 -12.00 -0.27
N ALA A 67 -0.62 -11.29 -0.87
CA ALA A 67 -0.40 -10.07 -1.66
C ALA A 67 -0.58 -8.77 -0.88
N PHE A 68 -0.96 -8.83 0.40
CA PHE A 68 -1.23 -7.68 1.27
C PHE A 68 -2.36 -6.77 0.78
N LEU A 69 -3.33 -7.30 0.03
CA LEU A 69 -4.34 -6.54 -0.69
C LEU A 69 -5.00 -5.46 0.20
N GLY A 70 -4.72 -4.18 -0.03
CA GLY A 70 -5.38 -3.07 0.67
C GLY A 70 -5.02 -2.89 2.14
N ALA A 71 -4.13 -3.72 2.70
CA ALA A 71 -3.81 -3.72 4.13
C ALA A 71 -2.93 -2.53 4.52
N SER A 72 -3.01 -2.12 5.78
CA SER A 72 -2.06 -1.17 6.39
C SER A 72 -0.80 -1.92 6.82
N ILE A 73 0.34 -1.53 6.26
CA ILE A 73 1.63 -2.19 6.48
C ILE A 73 2.42 -1.49 7.58
N GLY A 74 3.08 -2.28 8.43
CA GLY A 74 4.02 -1.84 9.46
C GLY A 74 4.57 -3.00 10.29
N ARG A 75 5.55 -2.79 11.17
CA ARG A 75 6.16 -1.50 11.54
C ARG A 75 7.01 -0.86 10.44
N TYR A 76 7.55 -1.66 9.53
CA TYR A 76 8.38 -1.20 8.43
C TYR A 76 7.92 -1.80 7.09
N ALA A 77 7.42 -0.95 6.20
CA ALA A 77 7.01 -1.34 4.86
C ALA A 77 8.22 -1.60 3.95
N ASN A 78 8.02 -2.52 3.00
CA ASN A 78 9.05 -3.05 2.10
C ASN A 78 10.10 -3.88 2.86
N ARG A 79 11.32 -3.99 2.35
CA ARG A 79 12.31 -4.99 2.78
C ARG A 79 13.39 -4.40 3.69
N ILE A 80 13.83 -5.20 4.66
CA ILE A 80 15.07 -4.99 5.42
C ILE A 80 16.02 -6.14 5.11
N ALA A 81 17.17 -5.80 4.55
CA ALA A 81 18.18 -6.74 4.09
C ALA A 81 18.69 -7.63 5.24
N ASN A 82 18.75 -8.95 5.01
CA ASN A 82 19.18 -9.96 5.99
C ASN A 82 18.42 -9.91 7.32
N SER A 83 17.21 -9.32 7.32
CA SER A 83 16.38 -9.14 8.52
C SER A 83 17.16 -8.50 9.68
N ARG A 84 18.00 -7.51 9.41
CA ARG A 84 18.77 -6.84 10.46
C ARG A 84 19.15 -5.42 10.08
N TYR A 85 19.41 -4.59 11.08
CA TYR A 85 20.01 -3.28 10.91
C TYR A 85 20.91 -2.95 12.10
N THR A 86 21.75 -1.94 11.94
CA THR A 86 22.60 -1.43 13.02
C THR A 86 22.05 -0.11 13.52
N PHE A 87 21.94 0.05 14.84
CA PHE A 87 21.58 1.29 15.50
C PHE A 87 22.49 1.46 16.72
N ASP A 88 23.13 2.62 16.86
CA ASP A 88 24.11 2.93 17.93
C ASP A 88 25.19 1.84 18.13
N GLY A 89 25.64 1.22 17.04
CA GLY A 89 26.67 0.18 17.06
C GLY A 89 26.16 -1.22 17.43
N GLU A 90 24.89 -1.35 17.83
CA GLU A 90 24.25 -2.64 18.12
C GLU A 90 23.52 -3.19 16.90
N THR A 91 23.60 -4.50 16.68
CA THR A 91 22.86 -5.18 15.62
C THR A 91 21.50 -5.62 16.14
N VAL A 92 20.43 -5.05 15.58
CA VAL A 92 19.06 -5.50 15.81
C VAL A 92 18.72 -6.55 14.76
N THR A 93 18.27 -7.72 15.22
CA THR A 93 17.80 -8.82 14.35
C THR A 93 16.29 -8.89 14.38
N LEU A 94 15.69 -9.03 13.20
CA LEU A 94 14.27 -9.01 12.94
C LEU A 94 13.80 -10.38 12.45
N SER A 95 12.50 -10.64 12.54
CA SER A 95 11.90 -11.89 12.06
C SER A 95 11.87 -11.92 10.52
N PRO A 96 12.55 -12.86 9.85
CA PRO A 96 12.49 -12.98 8.39
C PRO A 96 11.10 -13.38 7.93
N SER A 97 10.67 -12.84 6.79
CA SER A 97 9.37 -13.17 6.16
C SER A 97 9.45 -13.33 4.64
N GLN A 98 10.62 -13.08 4.03
CA GLN A 98 10.88 -13.37 2.63
C GLN A 98 12.33 -13.82 2.45
N GLY A 99 12.55 -15.14 2.45
CA GLY A 99 13.89 -15.71 2.45
C GLY A 99 14.66 -15.25 3.69
N VAL A 100 15.85 -14.66 3.49
CA VAL A 100 16.67 -14.09 4.58
C VAL A 100 16.26 -12.66 4.96
N ASN A 101 15.42 -12.01 4.17
CA ASN A 101 15.00 -10.62 4.37
C ASN A 101 13.71 -10.56 5.19
N GLN A 102 13.51 -9.44 5.89
CA GLN A 102 12.20 -9.13 6.46
C GLN A 102 11.44 -8.29 5.45
N LEU A 103 10.21 -8.68 5.15
CA LEU A 103 9.28 -7.96 4.29
C LEU A 103 8.06 -7.51 5.10
N HIS A 104 7.68 -6.25 4.92
CA HIS A 104 6.40 -5.70 5.39
C HIS A 104 6.13 -5.86 6.89
N GLY A 105 7.19 -5.76 7.70
CA GLY A 105 7.11 -5.80 9.15
C GLY A 105 7.20 -7.19 9.77
N GLY A 106 7.29 -8.27 8.97
CA GLY A 106 7.52 -9.63 9.46
C GLY A 106 6.35 -10.59 9.23
N PRO A 107 6.46 -11.85 9.71
CA PRO A 107 5.42 -12.87 9.54
C PRO A 107 4.05 -12.48 10.10
N GLU A 108 4.01 -11.75 11.23
CA GLU A 108 2.80 -11.25 11.89
C GLU A 108 2.77 -9.71 11.87
N GLY A 109 3.02 -9.13 10.70
CA GLY A 109 2.98 -7.69 10.45
C GLY A 109 1.59 -7.06 10.71
N PHE A 110 1.53 -5.73 10.59
CA PHE A 110 0.31 -4.97 10.92
C PHE A 110 -0.92 -5.32 10.06
N ASP A 111 -0.69 -5.91 8.90
CA ASP A 111 -1.71 -6.42 7.97
C ASP A 111 -2.45 -7.64 8.52
N LYS A 112 -1.82 -8.41 9.42
CA LYS A 112 -2.37 -9.64 10.01
C LYS A 112 -2.83 -9.47 11.44
N ARG A 113 -3.19 -8.26 11.84
CA ARG A 113 -3.61 -7.96 13.20
C ARG A 113 -4.93 -7.22 13.21
N ARG A 114 -5.74 -7.47 14.23
CA ARG A 114 -6.93 -6.65 14.48
C ARG A 114 -6.51 -5.27 14.96
N TRP A 115 -6.98 -4.25 14.27
CA TRP A 115 -6.91 -2.88 14.74
C TRP A 115 -8.17 -2.51 15.51
N GLN A 116 -8.00 -1.84 16.65
CA GLN A 116 -9.11 -1.30 17.40
C GLN A 116 -9.77 -0.15 16.64
N ILE A 117 -11.09 -0.20 16.46
CA ILE A 117 -11.87 0.96 15.99
C ILE A 117 -12.01 1.94 17.15
N VAL A 118 -11.33 3.09 17.08
CA VAL A 118 -11.34 4.11 18.13
C VAL A 118 -12.54 5.04 17.99
N ASN A 119 -12.83 5.47 16.76
CA ASN A 119 -13.98 6.30 16.40
C ASN A 119 -14.33 6.11 14.93
N GLN A 120 -15.60 6.24 14.58
CA GLN A 120 -16.10 6.12 13.22
C GLN A 120 -17.37 6.95 12.99
N ASN A 121 -17.59 7.36 11.75
CA ASN A 121 -18.87 7.84 11.24
C ASN A 121 -18.98 7.51 9.75
N ASP A 122 -19.98 8.03 9.05
CA ASP A 122 -20.20 7.72 7.63
C ASP A 122 -19.12 8.29 6.69
N ARG A 123 -18.17 9.09 7.19
CA ARG A 123 -17.11 9.77 6.41
C ARG A 123 -15.70 9.42 6.84
N GLN A 124 -15.51 8.85 8.02
CA GLN A 124 -14.18 8.51 8.50
C GLN A 124 -14.19 7.39 9.53
N VAL A 125 -13.04 6.75 9.67
CA VAL A 125 -12.72 5.84 10.76
C VAL A 125 -11.28 6.08 11.22
N LEU A 126 -11.06 6.02 12.54
CA LEU A 126 -9.76 5.96 13.17
C LEU A 126 -9.54 4.56 13.75
N PHE A 127 -8.49 3.90 13.29
CA PHE A 127 -8.01 2.63 13.81
C PHE A 127 -6.76 2.85 14.68
N ALA A 128 -6.57 2.01 15.69
CA ALA A 128 -5.36 1.97 16.52
C ALA A 128 -4.83 0.54 16.70
N LEU A 129 -3.51 0.40 16.82
CA LEU A 129 -2.82 -0.87 17.08
C LEU A 129 -1.67 -0.62 18.05
N SER A 130 -1.49 -1.54 19.00
CA SER A 130 -0.30 -1.61 19.84
C SER A 130 0.61 -2.75 19.38
N SER A 131 1.91 -2.48 19.34
CA SER A 131 2.94 -3.45 19.01
C SER A 131 3.99 -3.38 20.11
N ASP A 132 4.14 -4.48 20.85
CA ASP A 132 4.92 -4.51 22.10
C ASP A 132 6.43 -4.58 21.82
N ASP A 133 7.26 -4.23 22.82
CA ASP A 133 8.71 -4.39 22.74
C ASP A 133 9.12 -5.80 22.29
N GLY A 134 9.88 -5.90 21.20
CA GLY A 134 10.32 -7.16 20.60
C GLY A 134 9.38 -7.74 19.53
N ASP A 135 8.22 -7.14 19.26
CA ASP A 135 7.31 -7.61 18.19
C ASP A 135 8.01 -7.61 16.83
N GLN A 136 8.04 -8.79 16.19
CA GLN A 136 8.79 -9.07 14.95
C GLN A 136 10.29 -8.72 15.01
N GLY A 137 10.84 -8.64 16.22
CA GLY A 137 12.23 -8.28 16.53
C GLY A 137 12.49 -6.77 16.68
N PHE A 138 11.48 -5.90 16.51
CA PHE A 138 11.66 -4.46 16.65
C PHE A 138 11.70 -4.03 18.13
N PRO A 139 12.66 -3.17 18.53
CA PRO A 139 12.73 -2.67 19.90
C PRO A 139 11.65 -1.62 20.18
N GLY A 140 11.25 -1.54 21.44
CA GLY A 140 10.31 -0.56 21.97
C GLY A 140 8.86 -0.90 21.74
N ASN A 141 8.00 -0.44 22.64
CA ASN A 141 6.57 -0.42 22.40
C ASN A 141 6.25 0.66 21.37
N LEU A 142 5.39 0.32 20.43
CA LEU A 142 4.87 1.23 19.42
C LEU A 142 3.35 1.30 19.50
N GLY A 143 2.81 2.52 19.57
CA GLY A 143 1.40 2.80 19.33
C GLY A 143 1.21 3.39 17.94
N ALA A 144 0.43 2.72 17.09
CA ALA A 144 0.12 3.15 15.73
C ALA A 144 -1.35 3.55 15.59
N THR A 145 -1.63 4.51 14.73
CA THR A 145 -2.98 4.84 14.28
C THR A 145 -3.02 5.03 12.77
N VAL A 146 -4.14 4.64 12.17
CA VAL A 146 -4.47 4.98 10.79
C VAL A 146 -5.87 5.55 10.72
N GLN A 147 -6.00 6.76 10.15
CA GLN A 147 -7.27 7.40 9.89
C GLN A 147 -7.57 7.38 8.40
N TYR A 148 -8.72 6.79 8.05
CA TYR A 148 -9.30 6.91 6.71
C TYR A 148 -10.40 7.97 6.75
N ARG A 149 -10.37 8.92 5.81
CA ARG A 149 -11.42 9.92 5.62
C ARG A 149 -11.79 10.01 4.15
N LEU A 150 -13.08 9.91 3.87
CA LEU A 150 -13.67 10.10 2.55
C LEU A 150 -14.30 11.50 2.47
N THR A 151 -13.78 12.33 1.57
CA THR A 151 -14.28 13.70 1.35
C THR A 151 -15.19 13.77 0.12
N ASP A 152 -15.96 14.86 0.01
CA ASP A 152 -16.95 15.04 -1.07
C ASP A 152 -16.34 15.22 -2.47
N ASP A 153 -15.04 15.53 -2.57
CA ASP A 153 -14.29 15.57 -3.82
C ASP A 153 -13.73 14.19 -4.24
N ASN A 154 -14.36 13.09 -3.81
CA ASN A 154 -13.96 11.69 -4.10
C ASN A 154 -12.52 11.34 -3.69
N ARG A 155 -12.03 11.92 -2.60
CA ARG A 155 -10.69 11.64 -2.07
C ARG A 155 -10.75 10.74 -0.85
N ILE A 156 -9.98 9.65 -0.91
CA ILE A 156 -9.64 8.81 0.25
C ILE A 156 -8.35 9.36 0.86
N SER A 157 -8.47 10.02 2.00
CA SER A 157 -7.32 10.50 2.78
C SER A 157 -6.92 9.43 3.79
N ILE A 158 -5.65 9.03 3.79
CA ILE A 158 -5.09 8.07 4.76
C ILE A 158 -4.02 8.79 5.57
N THR A 159 -4.19 8.85 6.88
CA THR A 159 -3.22 9.50 7.79
C THR A 159 -2.67 8.49 8.77
N TYR A 160 -1.36 8.29 8.75
CA TYR A 160 -0.64 7.43 9.68
C TYR A 160 0.02 8.25 10.79
N ARG A 161 -0.03 7.75 12.01
CA ARG A 161 0.80 8.24 13.13
C ARG A 161 1.33 7.07 13.91
N ALA A 162 2.55 7.21 14.43
CA ALA A 162 3.16 6.24 15.32
C ALA A 162 3.93 6.97 16.43
N THR A 163 3.95 6.37 17.60
CA THR A 163 4.78 6.80 18.73
C THR A 163 5.55 5.60 19.24
N VAL A 164 6.85 5.76 19.49
CA VAL A 164 7.73 4.73 20.02
C VAL A 164 8.35 5.18 21.34
N ASP A 165 8.60 4.25 22.25
CA ASP A 165 9.28 4.52 23.53
C ASP A 165 10.79 4.18 23.53
N LYS A 166 11.27 3.53 22.47
CA LYS A 166 12.71 3.34 22.17
C LYS A 166 12.98 3.71 20.70
N PRO A 167 14.21 4.10 20.35
CA PRO A 167 14.58 4.32 18.95
C PRO A 167 14.31 3.06 18.10
N CYS A 168 13.46 3.21 17.09
CA CYS A 168 13.07 2.13 16.18
C CYS A 168 12.69 2.73 14.82
N PRO A 169 13.06 2.11 13.69
CA PRO A 169 12.57 2.53 12.39
C PRO A 169 11.06 2.30 12.28
N VAL A 170 10.36 3.27 11.69
CA VAL A 170 8.93 3.19 11.41
C VAL A 170 8.69 3.67 9.98
N ASN A 171 8.05 2.83 9.18
CA ASN A 171 7.66 3.13 7.81
C ASN A 171 6.31 2.47 7.52
N MET A 172 5.24 3.27 7.44
CA MET A 172 3.88 2.77 7.26
C MET A 172 3.33 3.17 5.90
N THR A 173 2.55 2.27 5.29
CA THR A 173 1.86 2.53 4.02
C THR A 173 0.54 1.76 3.96
N ASN A 174 -0.28 2.05 2.96
CA ASN A 174 -1.37 1.16 2.54
C ASN A 174 -0.94 0.39 1.29
N HIS A 175 -1.23 -0.91 1.22
CA HIS A 175 -0.86 -1.79 0.12
C HIS A 175 -2.05 -2.09 -0.83
N VAL A 176 -2.86 -1.07 -1.13
CA VAL A 176 -3.97 -1.16 -2.08
C VAL A 176 -3.47 -1.37 -3.50
N TYR A 177 -4.17 -2.26 -4.21
CA TYR A 177 -3.99 -2.52 -5.63
C TYR A 177 -5.15 -1.89 -6.38
N PHE A 178 -4.83 -1.02 -7.33
CA PHE A 178 -5.83 -0.32 -8.14
C PHE A 178 -6.00 -1.00 -9.50
N ASN A 179 -7.25 -1.25 -9.89
CA ASN A 179 -7.64 -1.42 -11.28
C ASN A 179 -8.75 -0.41 -11.60
N LEU A 180 -8.37 0.69 -12.26
CA LEU A 180 -9.32 1.77 -12.60
C LEU A 180 -10.32 1.40 -13.72
N ASP A 181 -10.10 0.29 -14.43
CA ASP A 181 -11.09 -0.24 -15.37
C ASP A 181 -12.20 -0.99 -14.60
N GLY A 182 -12.02 -1.28 -13.32
CA GLY A 182 -13.04 -1.89 -12.46
C GLY A 182 -13.52 -3.28 -12.87
N GLU A 183 -12.73 -3.97 -13.67
CA GLU A 183 -12.86 -5.39 -13.98
C GLU A 183 -11.62 -6.12 -13.45
N GLN A 184 -11.71 -7.42 -13.17
CA GLN A 184 -10.56 -8.21 -12.75
C GLN A 184 -9.70 -8.56 -13.98
N SER A 185 -8.96 -7.57 -14.46
CA SER A 185 -8.17 -7.62 -15.69
C SER A 185 -6.74 -7.13 -15.48
N ASP A 186 -5.92 -7.29 -16.52
CA ASP A 186 -4.56 -6.76 -16.59
C ASP A 186 -4.59 -5.22 -16.68
N VAL A 187 -3.81 -4.55 -15.82
CA VAL A 187 -3.74 -3.08 -15.71
C VAL A 187 -2.60 -2.46 -16.54
N ARG A 188 -1.84 -3.23 -17.32
CA ARG A 188 -0.69 -2.70 -18.07
C ARG A 188 -1.12 -1.73 -19.19
N ASN A 189 -2.39 -1.72 -19.56
CA ASN A 189 -2.94 -0.73 -20.49
C ASN A 189 -3.31 0.61 -19.83
N HIS A 190 -3.24 0.72 -18.50
CA HIS A 190 -3.40 1.99 -17.80
C HIS A 190 -2.27 2.95 -18.19
N LYS A 191 -2.61 4.23 -18.20
CA LYS A 191 -1.62 5.30 -18.38
C LYS A 191 -1.12 5.74 -17.00
N LEU A 192 0.18 5.90 -16.87
CA LEU A 192 0.85 6.24 -15.61
C LEU A 192 1.78 7.43 -15.81
N GLN A 193 1.78 8.33 -14.84
CA GLN A 193 2.77 9.39 -14.67
C GLN A 193 3.25 9.40 -13.22
N ILE A 194 4.56 9.41 -13.00
CA ILE A 194 5.19 9.54 -11.67
C ILE A 194 6.13 10.74 -11.73
N LEU A 195 5.92 11.71 -10.85
CA LEU A 195 6.73 12.92 -10.76
C LEU A 195 7.99 12.65 -9.92
N ALA A 196 8.96 11.98 -10.54
CA ALA A 196 10.23 11.56 -9.98
C ALA A 196 11.35 11.59 -11.06
N ASP A 197 12.54 12.05 -10.69
CA ASP A 197 13.71 12.06 -11.58
C ASP A 197 14.65 10.86 -11.35
N GLU A 198 14.44 10.14 -10.24
CA GLU A 198 15.30 9.05 -9.80
C GLU A 198 14.45 7.89 -9.23
N TYR A 199 14.94 6.67 -9.41
CA TYR A 199 14.41 5.46 -8.79
C TYR A 199 15.52 4.66 -8.11
N LEU A 200 15.13 3.72 -7.26
CA LEU A 200 16.04 2.84 -6.54
C LEU A 200 16.07 1.46 -7.22
N PRO A 201 17.16 1.10 -7.93
CA PRO A 201 17.32 -0.23 -8.51
C PRO A 201 17.49 -1.28 -7.41
N VAL A 202 17.00 -2.49 -7.66
CA VAL A 202 17.00 -3.61 -6.71
C VAL A 202 17.54 -4.88 -7.33
N ASP A 203 17.98 -5.80 -6.48
CA ASP A 203 18.45 -7.13 -6.88
C ASP A 203 17.27 -8.09 -7.03
N GLU A 204 17.54 -9.36 -7.36
CA GLU A 204 16.51 -10.40 -7.48
C GLU A 204 15.78 -10.67 -6.16
N GLY A 205 16.36 -10.30 -5.02
CA GLY A 205 15.74 -10.34 -3.70
C GLY A 205 14.88 -9.10 -3.38
N GLY A 206 14.81 -8.13 -4.29
CA GLY A 206 14.13 -6.85 -4.09
C GLY A 206 14.85 -5.91 -3.14
N ILE A 207 16.14 -6.15 -2.85
CA ILE A 207 16.96 -5.30 -2.00
C ILE A 207 17.66 -4.24 -2.85
N PRO A 208 17.60 -2.95 -2.47
CA PRO A 208 18.43 -1.92 -3.06
C PRO A 208 19.91 -2.28 -2.98
N HIS A 209 20.58 -2.40 -4.14
CA HIS A 209 22.01 -2.77 -4.20
C HIS A 209 22.92 -1.62 -4.64
N ASP A 210 22.38 -0.65 -5.36
CA ASP A 210 23.08 0.55 -5.82
C ASP A 210 22.44 1.81 -5.23
N GLY A 211 23.04 2.96 -5.49
CA GLY A 211 22.42 4.26 -5.22
C GLY A 211 21.24 4.55 -6.14
N LEU A 212 20.66 5.74 -5.98
CA LEU A 212 19.62 6.25 -6.87
C LEU A 212 20.12 6.30 -8.31
N LYS A 213 19.26 5.89 -9.24
CA LYS A 213 19.52 5.92 -10.69
C LYS A 213 18.55 6.90 -11.34
N SER A 214 19.06 7.71 -12.27
CA SER A 214 18.20 8.63 -13.03
C SER A 214 17.21 7.83 -13.88
N VAL A 215 15.97 8.31 -13.95
CA VAL A 215 14.95 7.74 -14.84
C VAL A 215 15.20 8.10 -16.31
N ALA A 216 15.92 9.18 -16.59
CA ALA A 216 16.07 9.73 -17.94
C ALA A 216 16.69 8.71 -18.91
N GLY A 217 16.02 8.48 -20.04
CA GLY A 217 16.49 7.53 -21.06
C GLY A 217 16.30 6.06 -20.68
N THR A 218 15.50 5.77 -19.65
CA THR A 218 15.15 4.40 -19.22
C THR A 218 13.64 4.20 -19.28
N SER A 219 13.20 2.95 -19.25
CA SER A 219 11.78 2.57 -19.12
C SER A 219 11.12 3.03 -17.81
N PHE A 220 11.90 3.50 -16.84
CA PHE A 220 11.41 4.10 -15.59
C PHE A 220 11.01 5.57 -15.77
N ASP A 221 11.25 6.19 -16.93
CA ASP A 221 10.86 7.58 -17.17
C ASP A 221 9.34 7.72 -17.32
N PHE A 222 8.65 7.85 -16.20
CA PHE A 222 7.22 8.17 -16.11
C PHE A 222 6.97 9.67 -15.85
N ARG A 223 7.97 10.55 -16.05
CA ARG A 223 7.78 12.00 -15.85
C ARG A 223 6.75 12.56 -16.82
N SER A 224 6.69 11.99 -18.02
CA SER A 224 5.58 12.14 -18.95
C SER A 224 4.67 10.92 -18.86
N ALA A 225 3.36 11.14 -18.98
CA ALA A 225 2.39 10.06 -18.92
C ALA A 225 2.58 9.08 -20.09
N LYS A 226 2.67 7.78 -19.80
CA LYS A 226 2.77 6.71 -20.80
C LYS A 226 2.02 5.46 -20.36
N ILE A 227 1.72 4.57 -21.32
CA ILE A 227 1.07 3.29 -21.04
C ILE A 227 2.08 2.37 -20.34
N ILE A 228 1.68 1.71 -19.26
CA ILE A 228 2.60 0.84 -18.48
C ILE A 228 3.21 -0.27 -19.35
N ALA A 229 2.44 -0.83 -20.29
CA ALA A 229 2.88 -1.89 -21.19
C ALA A 229 3.95 -1.47 -22.20
N SER A 230 4.11 -0.18 -22.52
CA SER A 230 4.91 0.25 -23.68
C SER A 230 6.39 -0.10 -23.57
N GLU A 231 6.92 -0.13 -22.35
CA GLU A 231 8.33 -0.41 -22.05
C GLU A 231 8.47 -1.45 -20.93
N PHE A 232 7.46 -2.30 -20.77
CA PHE A 232 7.42 -3.34 -19.75
C PHE A 232 8.53 -4.38 -20.02
N LEU A 233 9.34 -4.69 -19.01
CA LEU A 233 10.52 -5.56 -19.07
C LEU A 233 11.64 -5.08 -20.01
N ALA A 234 11.65 -3.81 -20.43
CA ALA A 234 12.66 -3.28 -21.34
C ALA A 234 14.05 -3.14 -20.70
N ASP A 235 14.11 -2.77 -19.42
CA ASP A 235 15.37 -2.65 -18.64
C ASP A 235 15.67 -3.90 -17.80
N ASP A 236 16.96 -4.17 -17.55
CA ASP A 236 17.41 -5.28 -16.69
C ASP A 236 16.83 -5.19 -15.27
N ASP A 237 16.73 -3.98 -14.72
CA ASP A 237 16.18 -3.76 -13.39
C ASP A 237 14.72 -4.19 -13.27
N GLN A 238 13.94 -4.12 -14.36
CA GLN A 238 12.59 -4.69 -14.39
C GLN A 238 12.61 -6.21 -14.49
N ARG A 239 13.51 -6.77 -15.32
CA ARG A 239 13.61 -8.22 -15.55
C ARG A 239 13.94 -8.98 -14.26
N LYS A 240 14.78 -8.41 -13.38
CA LYS A 240 15.11 -8.98 -12.05
C LYS A 240 13.87 -9.24 -11.18
N VAL A 241 12.86 -8.37 -11.27
CA VAL A 241 11.62 -8.44 -10.46
C VAL A 241 10.37 -8.76 -11.27
N LYS A 242 10.53 -9.15 -12.54
CA LYS A 242 9.46 -9.54 -13.48
C LYS A 242 8.42 -8.44 -13.76
N GLY A 243 8.84 -7.18 -13.72
CA GLY A 243 7.99 -6.01 -13.99
C GLY A 243 8.51 -4.78 -13.26
N TYR A 244 7.61 -3.90 -12.83
CA TYR A 244 7.95 -2.83 -11.90
C TYR A 244 7.73 -3.32 -10.46
N ASP A 245 8.73 -3.13 -9.60
CA ASP A 245 8.68 -3.27 -8.14
C ASP A 245 9.75 -2.37 -7.52
N HIS A 246 9.68 -1.07 -7.81
CA HIS A 246 10.76 -0.11 -7.49
C HIS A 246 10.24 1.13 -6.79
N ALA A 247 11.08 1.69 -5.91
CA ALA A 247 10.80 2.95 -5.24
C ALA A 247 11.26 4.13 -6.11
N PHE A 248 10.37 5.11 -6.30
CA PHE A 248 10.66 6.37 -6.99
C PHE A 248 10.83 7.49 -5.98
N LEU A 249 11.92 8.27 -6.09
CA LEU A 249 12.14 9.44 -5.24
C LEU A 249 11.34 10.63 -5.78
N LEU A 250 10.35 11.08 -5.00
CA LEU A 250 9.35 12.03 -5.47
C LEU A 250 9.89 13.47 -5.50
N GLN A 251 9.60 14.18 -6.59
CA GLN A 251 9.86 15.62 -6.72
C GLN A 251 9.09 16.46 -5.69
N ALA A 252 7.98 15.94 -5.15
CA ALA A 252 7.20 16.59 -4.10
C ALA A 252 8.00 16.78 -2.80
N LYS A 253 9.03 15.94 -2.53
CA LYS A 253 9.90 16.04 -1.35
C LYS A 253 9.14 16.22 -0.03
N GLY A 254 8.05 15.49 0.13
CA GLY A 254 7.18 15.53 1.31
C GLY A 254 6.14 16.66 1.34
N ASP A 255 6.05 17.51 0.31
CA ASP A 255 4.97 18.49 0.17
C ASP A 255 3.67 17.80 -0.29
N GLY A 256 2.82 17.44 0.68
CA GLY A 256 1.54 16.78 0.45
C GLY A 256 0.50 17.60 -0.33
N LYS A 257 0.82 18.82 -0.77
CA LYS A 257 -0.03 19.61 -1.69
C LYS A 257 0.33 19.42 -3.16
N LYS A 258 1.52 18.87 -3.45
CA LYS A 258 1.95 18.55 -4.82
C LYS A 258 1.52 17.15 -5.19
N VAL A 259 1.10 16.98 -6.45
CA VAL A 259 0.81 15.65 -6.98
C VAL A 259 2.12 14.86 -7.02
N ALA A 260 2.06 13.58 -6.67
CA ALA A 260 3.16 12.62 -6.76
C ALA A 260 3.02 11.73 -8.00
N ALA A 261 1.79 11.31 -8.32
CA ALA A 261 1.51 10.47 -9.46
C ALA A 261 0.09 10.67 -10.00
N HIS A 262 -0.09 10.37 -11.28
CA HIS A 262 -1.37 10.25 -11.95
C HIS A 262 -1.50 8.86 -12.57
N VAL A 263 -2.68 8.26 -12.44
CA VAL A 263 -3.03 7.02 -13.14
C VAL A 263 -4.36 7.22 -13.83
N TRP A 264 -4.49 6.76 -15.07
CA TRP A 264 -5.75 6.76 -15.80
C TRP A 264 -6.11 5.32 -16.17
N SER A 265 -7.41 5.00 -16.12
CA SER A 265 -7.96 3.79 -16.74
C SER A 265 -7.58 3.70 -18.21
N ALA A 266 -7.62 2.49 -18.78
CA ALA A 266 -7.27 2.28 -20.18
C ALA A 266 -8.20 3.07 -21.14
N ASP A 267 -9.47 3.25 -20.74
CA ASP A 267 -10.45 4.08 -21.46
C ASP A 267 -10.39 5.58 -21.10
N GLU A 268 -9.49 5.96 -20.20
CA GLU A 268 -9.31 7.30 -19.62
C GLU A 268 -10.54 7.92 -18.93
N LYS A 269 -11.60 7.14 -18.69
CA LYS A 269 -12.82 7.62 -18.01
C LYS A 269 -12.64 7.84 -16.51
N LEU A 270 -11.66 7.19 -15.89
CA LEU A 270 -11.36 7.33 -14.46
C LEU A 270 -9.89 7.69 -14.26
N GLN A 271 -9.63 8.68 -13.39
CA GLN A 271 -8.30 9.12 -13.03
C GLN A 271 -8.09 9.05 -11.51
N LEU A 272 -6.97 8.47 -11.09
CA LEU A 272 -6.44 8.58 -9.74
C LEU A 272 -5.32 9.63 -9.70
N LYS A 273 -5.37 10.53 -8.72
CA LYS A 273 -4.27 11.44 -8.37
C LYS A 273 -3.76 11.11 -6.98
N VAL A 274 -2.45 10.91 -6.85
CA VAL A 274 -1.81 10.58 -5.58
C VAL A 274 -1.10 11.81 -5.03
N TYR A 275 -1.35 12.12 -3.75
CA TYR A 275 -0.67 13.16 -2.99
C TYR A 275 -0.12 12.51 -1.72
N THR A 276 1.10 12.85 -1.32
CA THR A 276 1.72 12.23 -0.14
C THR A 276 2.76 13.13 0.51
N THR A 277 2.93 12.97 1.82
CA THR A 277 4.07 13.53 2.57
C THR A 277 5.26 12.57 2.63
N ALA A 278 5.11 11.35 2.10
CA ALA A 278 6.23 10.40 1.99
C ALA A 278 7.26 10.90 0.95
N PRO A 279 8.55 10.62 1.15
CA PRO A 279 9.59 11.04 0.21
C PRO A 279 9.59 10.20 -1.08
N ALA A 280 9.05 8.98 -1.03
CA ALA A 280 9.10 8.03 -2.13
C ALA A 280 7.76 7.32 -2.34
N LEU A 281 7.58 6.76 -3.54
CA LEU A 281 6.43 5.92 -3.91
C LEU A 281 6.96 4.59 -4.45
N GLN A 282 6.49 3.48 -3.89
CA GLN A 282 6.71 2.15 -4.47
C GLN A 282 5.73 1.96 -5.61
N PHE A 283 6.23 1.73 -6.83
CA PHE A 283 5.40 1.28 -7.94
C PHE A 283 5.62 -0.22 -8.15
N TYR A 284 4.60 -1.00 -7.81
CA TYR A 284 4.54 -2.44 -8.03
C TYR A 284 3.42 -2.76 -9.01
N SER A 285 3.74 -3.45 -10.11
CA SER A 285 2.78 -3.78 -11.17
C SER A 285 2.07 -5.13 -10.99
N GLY A 286 2.10 -5.73 -9.79
CA GLY A 286 1.37 -6.97 -9.52
C GLY A 286 2.02 -8.24 -10.07
N ASN A 287 3.35 -8.25 -10.22
CA ASN A 287 4.13 -9.28 -10.92
C ASN A 287 3.94 -10.71 -10.37
N PHE A 288 3.55 -10.83 -9.11
CA PHE A 288 3.38 -12.09 -8.37
C PHE A 288 1.95 -12.33 -7.88
N LEU A 289 0.94 -11.67 -8.48
CA LEU A 289 -0.48 -11.89 -8.14
C LEU A 289 -1.04 -13.20 -8.71
N GLY A 290 -0.31 -13.91 -9.56
CA GLY A 290 -0.77 -15.19 -10.11
C GLY A 290 -0.98 -16.22 -9.01
N GLY A 291 -2.23 -16.64 -8.80
CA GLY A 291 -2.61 -17.65 -7.81
C GLY A 291 -2.90 -17.12 -6.39
N THR A 292 -3.01 -15.80 -6.21
CA THR A 292 -3.50 -15.16 -4.98
C THR A 292 -5.00 -14.96 -4.95
#